data_AF-A0A839J5X4-F1
#
_entry.id   AF-A0A839J5X4-F1
#
_cell.length_a   1.000
_cell.length_b   1.000
_cell.length_c   1.000
_cell.angle_alpha   90.00
_cell.angle_beta   90.00
_cell.angle_gamma   90.00
#
_symmetry.space_group_name_H-M   'P 1'
#
loop_
_entity.id
_entity.type
_entity.pdbx_description
1 polymer ?
#
loop_
_entity_poly.entity_id
_entity_poly.type
_entity_poly.pdbx_seq_one_letter_code
_entity_poly.pdbx_strand_id
1 'polypeptide(L)'
;MNSTRRLSARAVALIGTGAVVAYALLAAVQILVWNPQAAVPGVGLDQIYADVAATGESMAAGMVIAFLAVGPLLAIALLGRVA
;
A
#
# COMPACT_ATOMS: atom_id res chain seq x y z
N MET A 1 30.23 19.45 7.18
CA MET A 1 29.42 18.22 6.97
C MET A 1 29.41 17.93 5.47
N ASN A 2 30.18 16.93 5.04
CA ASN A 2 30.70 16.77 3.67
C ASN A 2 29.60 16.43 2.65
N SER A 3 29.63 17.04 1.46
CA SER A 3 28.61 16.91 0.39
C SER A 3 28.30 15.45 0.00
N THR A 4 29.28 14.56 0.07
CA THR A 4 29.12 13.13 -0.18
C THR A 4 28.11 12.47 0.77
N ARG A 5 28.11 12.82 2.07
CA ARG A 5 27.13 12.28 3.04
C ARG A 5 25.71 12.75 2.75
N ARG A 6 25.54 13.98 2.25
CA ARG A 6 24.22 14.53 1.86
C ARG A 6 23.65 13.81 0.63
N LEU A 7 24.48 13.50 -0.36
CA LEU A 7 24.07 12.72 -1.53
C LEU A 7 23.65 11.29 -1.15
N SER A 8 24.43 10.62 -0.31
CA SER A 8 24.08 9.28 0.19
C SER A 8 22.77 9.28 0.99
N ALA A 9 22.57 10.29 1.86
CA ALA A 9 21.32 10.39 2.64
C ALA A 9 20.09 10.62 1.75
N ARG A 10 20.20 11.45 0.71
CA ARG A 10 19.13 11.67 -0.27
C ARG A 10 18.80 10.41 -1.06
N ALA A 11 19.82 9.68 -1.52
CA ALA A 11 19.61 8.43 -2.24
C ALA A 11 18.90 7.39 -1.36
N VAL A 12 19.32 7.24 -0.11
CA VAL A 12 18.66 6.35 0.86
C VAL A 12 17.21 6.77 1.10
N ALA A 13 16.94 8.07 1.29
CA ALA A 13 15.59 8.57 1.49
C ALA A 13 14.67 8.32 0.28
N LEU A 14 15.18 8.51 -0.94
CA LEU A 14 14.44 8.24 -2.17
C LEU A 14 14.11 6.75 -2.31
N ILE A 15 15.11 5.88 -2.16
CA ILE A 15 14.94 4.43 -2.27
C ILE A 15 13.98 3.92 -1.19
N GLY A 16 14.16 4.36 0.06
CA GLY A 16 13.29 3.99 1.17
C GLY A 16 11.85 4.44 0.96
N THR A 17 11.64 5.67 0.48
CA THR A 17 10.29 6.18 0.15
C THR A 17 9.65 5.35 -0.97
N GLY A 18 10.41 5.07 -2.04
CA GLY A 18 9.95 4.21 -3.13
C GLY A 18 9.56 2.80 -2.64
N ALA A 19 10.36 2.21 -1.76
CA ALA A 19 10.08 0.89 -1.18
C ALA A 19 8.79 0.90 -0.33
N VAL A 20 8.56 1.94 0.49
CA VAL A 20 7.34 2.08 1.29
C VAL A 20 6.10 2.19 0.40
N VAL A 21 6.16 2.99 -0.67
CA VAL A 21 5.06 3.13 -1.63
C VAL A 21 4.78 1.81 -2.33
N ALA A 22 5.82 1.15 -2.85
CA ALA A 22 5.67 -0.13 -3.55
C ALA A 22 5.09 -1.22 -2.63
N TYR A 23 5.53 -1.27 -1.38
CA TYR A 23 5.02 -2.20 -0.39
C TYR A 23 3.55 -1.95 -0.06
N ALA A 24 3.13 -0.69 0.10
CA ALA A 24 1.74 -0.35 0.35
C ALA A 24 0.81 -0.76 -0.81
N LEU A 25 1.27 -0.58 -2.06
CA LEU A 25 0.53 -1.04 -3.25
C LEU A 25 0.43 -2.56 -3.30
N LEU A 26 1.53 -3.27 -3.03
CA LEU A 26 1.55 -4.72 -2.96
C LEU A 26 0.61 -5.23 -1.87
N ALA A 27 0.62 -4.60 -0.69
CA ALA A 27 -0.28 -4.93 0.41
C ALA A 27 -1.76 -4.68 0.04
N ALA A 28 -2.07 -3.61 -0.69
CA ALA A 28 -3.44 -3.36 -1.16
C ALA A 28 -3.92 -4.48 -2.09
N VAL A 29 -3.10 -4.92 -3.05
CA VAL A 29 -3.43 -6.05 -3.92
C VAL A 29 -3.56 -7.34 -3.10
N GLN A 30 -2.63 -7.59 -2.18
CA GLN A 30 -2.69 -8.76 -1.31
C GLN A 30 -4.00 -8.81 -0.52
N ILE A 31 -4.40 -7.71 0.12
CA ILE A 31 -5.58 -7.66 0.98
C ILE A 31 -6.88 -7.71 0.16
N LEU A 32 -6.97 -6.95 -0.94
CA LEU A 32 -8.22 -6.75 -1.66
C LEU A 32 -8.45 -7.73 -2.82
N VAL A 33 -7.40 -8.44 -3.26
CA VAL A 33 -7.44 -9.32 -4.44
C VAL A 33 -6.97 -10.72 -4.08
N TRP A 34 -5.71 -10.87 -3.68
CA TRP A 34 -5.11 -12.21 -3.54
C TRP A 34 -5.59 -12.96 -2.30
N ASN A 35 -5.80 -12.28 -1.17
CA ASN A 35 -6.37 -12.88 0.03
C ASN A 35 -7.80 -13.40 -0.21
N PRO A 36 -8.74 -12.62 -0.78
CA PRO A 36 -10.07 -13.12 -1.14
C PRO A 36 -10.02 -14.34 -2.07
N GLN A 37 -9.20 -14.29 -3.13
CA GLN A 37 -9.07 -15.40 -4.08
C GLN A 37 -8.45 -16.66 -3.46
N ALA A 38 -7.53 -16.50 -2.52
CA ALA A 38 -6.96 -17.61 -1.77
C ALA A 38 -7.95 -18.21 -0.76
N ALA A 39 -8.85 -17.39 -0.19
CA ALA A 39 -9.87 -17.84 0.75
C ALA A 39 -10.98 -18.65 0.07
N VAL A 40 -11.33 -18.30 -1.17
CA VAL A 40 -12.37 -19.01 -1.95
C VAL A 40 -11.81 -19.41 -3.34
N PRO A 41 -11.08 -20.54 -3.43
CA PRO A 41 -10.42 -20.94 -4.66
C PRO A 41 -11.42 -21.20 -5.80
N GLY A 42 -11.06 -20.74 -7.00
CA GLY A 42 -11.85 -20.97 -8.23
C GLY A 42 -13.03 -20.02 -8.43
N VAL A 43 -13.28 -19.08 -7.52
CA VAL A 43 -14.34 -18.08 -7.64
C VAL A 43 -13.76 -16.74 -8.13
N GLY A 44 -14.48 -16.07 -9.04
CA GLY A 44 -14.12 -14.75 -9.54
C GLY A 44 -14.18 -13.68 -8.44
N LEU A 45 -13.31 -12.66 -8.52
CA LEU A 45 -13.24 -11.61 -7.49
C LEU A 45 -14.53 -10.79 -7.41
N ASP A 46 -15.17 -10.55 -8.54
CA ASP A 46 -16.47 -9.89 -8.66
C ASP A 46 -17.58 -10.66 -7.94
N GLN A 47 -17.62 -11.98 -8.11
CA GLN A 47 -18.57 -12.84 -7.40
C GLN A 47 -18.31 -12.84 -5.89
N ILE A 48 -17.03 -12.91 -5.46
CA ILE A 48 -16.68 -12.84 -4.03
C ILE A 48 -17.16 -11.51 -3.41
N TYR A 49 -17.01 -10.39 -4.12
CA TYR A 49 -17.48 -9.09 -3.64
C TYR A 49 -19.02 -9.01 -3.62
N ALA A 50 -19.70 -9.60 -4.62
CA ALA A 50 -21.14 -9.67 -4.66
C ALA A 50 -21.71 -10.52 -3.51
N ASP A 51 -21.08 -11.65 -3.19
CA ASP A 51 -21.50 -12.55 -2.10
C ASP A 51 -21.36 -11.87 -0.73
N VAL A 52 -20.26 -11.16 -0.49
CA VAL A 52 -20.09 -10.36 0.74
C VAL A 52 -21.11 -9.22 0.83
N ALA A 53 -21.40 -8.55 -0.29
CA ALA A 53 -22.43 -7.52 -0.29
C ALA A 53 -23.84 -8.09 -0.05
N ALA A 54 -24.12 -9.31 -0.51
CA ALA A 54 -25.40 -9.99 -0.32
C ALA A 54 -25.67 -10.34 1.15
N THR A 55 -24.64 -10.46 1.99
CA THR A 55 -24.80 -10.64 3.45
C THR A 55 -24.99 -9.32 4.20
N GLY A 56 -24.98 -8.18 3.51
CA GLY A 56 -25.02 -6.85 4.12
C GLY A 56 -23.65 -6.39 4.66
N GLU A 57 -22.58 -7.12 4.38
CA GLU A 57 -21.22 -6.77 4.76
C GLU A 57 -20.49 -5.99 3.65
N SER A 58 -19.28 -5.51 3.96
CA SER A 58 -18.43 -4.80 3.01
C SER A 58 -16.99 -5.25 3.12
N MET A 59 -16.30 -5.32 1.98
CA MET A 59 -14.85 -5.52 1.94
C MET A 59 -14.04 -4.37 2.55
N ALA A 60 -14.70 -3.26 2.94
CA ALA A 60 -14.09 -2.08 3.54
C ALA A 60 -12.92 -1.52 2.72
N ALA A 61 -12.97 -1.67 1.39
CA ALA A 61 -11.84 -1.33 0.50
C ALA A 61 -11.37 0.12 0.67
N GLY A 62 -12.29 1.07 0.84
CA GLY A 62 -11.95 2.47 1.11
C GLY A 62 -11.15 2.66 2.40
N MET A 63 -11.51 1.95 3.48
CA MET A 63 -10.77 1.99 4.75
C MET A 63 -9.39 1.35 4.61
N VAL A 64 -9.28 0.20 3.93
CA VAL A 64 -7.99 -0.45 3.65
C VAL A 64 -7.04 0.51 2.93
N ILE A 65 -7.51 1.18 1.88
CA ILE A 65 -6.71 2.16 1.14
C ILE A 65 -6.33 3.36 2.02
N ALA A 66 -7.27 3.89 2.80
CA ALA A 66 -7.01 5.01 3.70
C ALA A 66 -5.91 4.69 4.73
N PHE A 67 -5.95 3.50 5.34
CA PHE A 67 -4.92 3.07 6.29
C PHE A 67 -3.57 2.82 5.61
N LEU A 68 -3.55 2.14 4.46
CA LEU A 68 -2.31 1.87 3.73
C LEU A 68 -1.65 3.14 3.19
N ALA A 69 -2.42 4.21 2.94
CA ALA A 69 -1.89 5.48 2.46
C ALA A 69 -1.08 6.25 3.52
N VAL A 70 -1.28 5.99 4.82
CA VAL A 70 -0.63 6.75 5.91
C VAL A 70 0.90 6.69 5.78
N GLY A 71 1.48 5.49 5.66
CA GLY A 71 2.93 5.30 5.55
C GLY A 71 3.55 6.01 4.33
N PRO A 72 3.05 5.76 3.11
CA PRO A 72 3.46 6.46 1.90
C PRO A 72 3.38 7.99 2.00
N LEU A 73 2.26 8.53 2.49
CA LEU A 73 2.08 9.98 2.63
C LEU A 73 3.10 10.58 3.60
N LEU A 74 3.35 9.92 4.73
CA LEU A 74 4.38 10.33 5.69
C LEU A 74 5.78 10.27 5.08
N ALA A 75 6.12 9.19 4.38
CA ALA A 75 7.42 9.04 3.73
C ALA A 75 7.68 10.13 2.67
N ILE A 76 6.67 10.41 1.83
CA ILE A 76 6.73 11.48 0.82
C ILE A 76 6.87 12.86 1.48
N ALA A 77 6.07 13.14 2.52
CA ALA A 77 6.14 14.41 3.23
C ALA A 77 7.52 14.64 3.89
N LEU A 78 8.13 13.60 4.44
CA LEU A 78 9.46 13.67 5.03
C LEU A 78 10.57 13.77 3.97
N LEU A 79 10.44 13.06 2.84
CA LEU A 79 11.37 13.18 1.72
C LEU A 79 11.49 14.63 1.24
N GLY A 80 10.37 15.35 1.14
CA GLY A 80 10.34 16.77 0.77
C GLY A 80 11.09 17.71 1.74
N ARG A 81 11.39 17.26 2.98
CA ARG A 81 12.22 18.01 3.95
C ARG A 81 13.72 17.70 3.86
N VAL A 82 14.09 16.61 3.18
CA VAL A 82 15.48 16.12 3.07
C VAL A 82 16.04 16.34 1.65
N ALA A 83 15.15 16.54 0.66
CA ALA A 83 15.46 16.91 -0.71
C ALA A 83 16.09 18.32 -0.80
#